data_AF-V8CIY1-F1
#
_entry.id   AF-V8CIY1-F1
#
_cell.length_a   1.000
_cell.length_b   1.000
_cell.length_c   1.000
_cell.angle_alpha   90.00
_cell.angle_beta   90.00
_cell.angle_gamma   90.00
#
_symmetry.space_group_name_H-M   'P 1'
#
loop_
_entity.id
_entity.type
_entity.pdbx_description
1 polymer ?
#
loop_
_entity_poly.entity_id
_entity_poly.type
_entity_poly.pdbx_seq_one_letter_code
_entity_poly.pdbx_strand_id
1 'polypeptide(L)'
;MTTNKSKNTCDNTTQTSQAPPKLQSILLRERLKEIEIRLVDLADFLGISRPTAYKFIQMYETGYKDSIEAKLLKFFDFVMSEKGLTKSKAMSYIVENLVQPKAKSTQDRIQIIANLLKKENNVKIEFIDMVAQTQVLDPILEYLLECQKILAKNKKVLNDDEMAKIMPLNELYNKLGLRLNIKIKEQK
;
A
#
# COMPACT_ATOMS: atom_id res chain seq x y z
N MET A 1 26.21 -58.71 -47.61
CA MET A 1 26.15 -59.44 -46.33
C MET A 1 26.17 -58.41 -45.19
N THR A 2 25.11 -58.40 -44.36
CA THR A 2 25.07 -58.23 -42.87
C THR A 2 26.11 -57.30 -42.19
N THR A 3 25.85 -56.40 -41.23
CA THR A 3 24.77 -56.24 -40.22
C THR A 3 25.01 -54.98 -39.35
N ASN A 4 23.91 -54.36 -38.89
CA ASN A 4 23.59 -53.75 -37.57
C ASN A 4 24.52 -52.82 -36.74
N LYS A 5 23.96 -51.61 -36.44
CA LYS A 5 23.68 -50.93 -35.13
C LYS A 5 24.69 -51.04 -33.96
N SER A 6 25.04 -49.90 -33.33
CA SER A 6 24.39 -49.34 -32.10
C SER A 6 25.25 -48.30 -31.31
N LYS A 7 24.66 -47.10 -31.09
CA LYS A 7 24.61 -46.18 -29.91
C LYS A 7 25.83 -45.71 -29.09
N ASN A 8 25.67 -44.44 -28.64
CA ASN A 8 26.00 -43.80 -27.33
C ASN A 8 27.47 -43.30 -27.14
N THR A 9 27.84 -42.14 -26.55
CA THR A 9 27.20 -41.01 -25.82
C THR A 9 28.22 -39.85 -25.64
N CYS A 10 27.76 -38.63 -25.29
CA CYS A 10 28.46 -37.57 -24.49
C CYS A 10 29.65 -36.81 -25.16
N ASP A 11 29.90 -35.51 -25.03
CA ASP A 11 29.38 -34.41 -24.17
C ASP A 11 29.67 -33.02 -24.79
N ASN A 12 28.76 -32.07 -24.53
CA ASN A 12 28.85 -30.62 -24.19
C ASN A 12 30.06 -29.80 -24.71
N THR A 13 29.93 -28.56 -25.19
CA THR A 13 29.43 -27.36 -24.46
C THR A 13 29.41 -26.18 -25.46
N THR A 14 28.23 -25.71 -25.89
CA THR A 14 27.58 -24.44 -25.49
C THR A 14 28.21 -23.15 -26.04
N GLN A 15 27.45 -22.44 -26.87
CA GLN A 15 27.29 -20.98 -26.81
C GLN A 15 25.98 -20.60 -27.53
N THR A 16 24.85 -20.82 -26.86
CA THR A 16 23.60 -20.12 -27.18
C THR A 16 23.54 -18.88 -26.31
N SER A 17 23.68 -17.73 -26.95
CA SER A 17 23.42 -16.43 -26.34
C SER A 17 21.93 -16.36 -25.97
N GLN A 18 21.61 -16.65 -24.71
CA GLN A 18 20.26 -16.50 -24.19
C GLN A 18 20.06 -15.04 -23.84
N ALA A 19 19.19 -14.37 -24.61
CA ALA A 19 18.56 -13.14 -24.19
C ALA A 19 17.91 -13.36 -22.80
N PRO A 20 17.93 -12.36 -21.91
CA PRO A 20 17.35 -12.50 -20.57
C PRO A 20 15.86 -12.85 -20.67
N PRO A 21 15.32 -13.67 -19.74
CA PRO A 21 13.93 -14.07 -19.78
C PRO A 21 13.06 -12.81 -19.64
N LYS A 22 12.35 -12.44 -20.71
CA LYS A 22 11.26 -11.48 -20.62
C LYS A 22 10.24 -12.04 -19.64
N LEU A 23 10.14 -11.47 -18.45
CA LEU A 23 8.92 -11.55 -17.66
C LEU A 23 7.81 -10.98 -18.55
N GLN A 24 7.05 -11.84 -19.22
CA GLN A 24 5.78 -11.42 -19.79
C GLN A 24 4.95 -11.01 -18.57
N SER A 25 4.72 -9.70 -18.40
CA SER A 25 3.82 -9.21 -17.37
C SER A 25 2.44 -9.77 -17.69
N ILE A 26 2.03 -10.82 -16.99
CA ILE A 26 0.70 -11.38 -17.11
C ILE A 26 -0.33 -10.25 -16.98
N LEU A 27 -1.33 -10.21 -17.86
CA LEU A 27 -2.37 -9.20 -17.76
C LEU A 27 -3.28 -9.51 -16.57
N LEU A 28 -3.90 -8.47 -15.97
CA LEU A 28 -4.78 -8.66 -14.82
C LEU A 28 -5.93 -9.63 -15.15
N ARG A 29 -6.52 -9.55 -16.35
CA ARG A 29 -7.57 -10.48 -16.78
C ARG A 29 -7.11 -11.94 -16.79
N GLU A 30 -5.84 -12.18 -17.14
CA GLU A 30 -5.27 -13.51 -17.23
C GLU A 30 -5.04 -14.03 -15.81
N ARG A 31 -4.50 -13.18 -14.93
CA ARG A 31 -4.30 -13.52 -13.54
C ARG A 31 -5.58 -13.85 -12.80
N LEU A 32 -6.65 -13.07 -13.02
CA LEU A 32 -7.99 -13.35 -12.48
C LEU A 32 -8.53 -14.70 -12.97
N LYS A 33 -8.29 -15.04 -14.23
CA LYS A 33 -8.69 -16.32 -14.81
C LYS A 33 -7.92 -17.50 -14.19
N GLU A 34 -6.63 -17.35 -13.94
CA GLU A 34 -5.79 -18.38 -13.30
C GLU A 34 -6.26 -18.73 -11.89
N ILE A 35 -6.75 -17.75 -11.13
CA ILE A 35 -7.31 -17.96 -9.79
C ILE A 35 -8.82 -18.25 -9.80
N GLU A 36 -9.37 -18.55 -10.98
CA GLU A 36 -10.78 -18.90 -11.19
C GLU A 36 -11.80 -17.86 -10.69
N ILE A 37 -11.42 -16.57 -10.74
CA ILE A 37 -12.36 -15.47 -10.50
C ILE A 37 -12.93 -15.04 -11.85
N ARG A 38 -14.24 -15.26 -12.03
CA ARG A 38 -14.93 -14.80 -13.22
C ARG A 38 -15.27 -13.32 -13.06
N LEU A 39 -15.19 -12.59 -14.16
CA LEU A 39 -15.53 -11.17 -14.19
C LEU A 39 -16.99 -10.88 -13.87
N VAL A 40 -17.88 -11.85 -14.13
CA VAL A 40 -19.27 -11.79 -13.71
C VAL A 40 -19.36 -11.77 -12.19
N ASP A 41 -18.68 -12.70 -11.52
CA ASP A 41 -18.67 -12.78 -10.06
C ASP A 41 -18.08 -11.50 -9.46
N LEU A 42 -16.99 -10.98 -10.04
CA LEU A 42 -16.39 -9.71 -9.60
C LEU A 42 -17.33 -8.51 -9.77
N ALA A 43 -18.05 -8.41 -10.89
CA ALA A 43 -19.02 -7.35 -11.12
C ALA A 43 -20.18 -7.43 -10.09
N ASP A 44 -20.66 -8.64 -9.83
CA ASP A 44 -21.71 -8.91 -8.85
C ASP A 44 -21.23 -8.55 -7.43
N PHE A 45 -19.99 -8.91 -7.06
CA PHE A 45 -19.39 -8.55 -5.77
C PHE A 45 -19.21 -7.05 -5.57
N LEU A 46 -18.88 -6.33 -6.64
CA LEU A 46 -18.68 -4.88 -6.60
C LEU A 46 -20.00 -4.09 -6.72
N GLY A 47 -21.12 -4.76 -7.03
CA GLY A 47 -22.38 -4.08 -7.28
C GLY A 47 -22.36 -3.16 -8.50
N ILE A 48 -21.51 -3.44 -9.49
CA ILE A 48 -21.34 -2.63 -10.71
C ILE A 48 -21.76 -3.40 -11.96
N SER A 49 -22.02 -2.68 -13.04
CA SER A 49 -22.29 -3.32 -14.33
C SER A 49 -21.06 -4.08 -14.85
N ARG A 50 -21.28 -5.19 -15.56
CA ARG A 50 -20.19 -5.93 -16.21
C ARG A 50 -19.33 -5.02 -17.11
N PRO A 51 -19.90 -4.16 -17.99
CA PRO A 51 -19.12 -3.19 -18.76
C PRO A 51 -18.20 -2.32 -17.91
N THR A 52 -18.66 -1.88 -16.73
CA THR A 52 -17.87 -1.09 -15.78
C THR A 52 -16.69 -1.92 -15.23
N ALA A 53 -16.92 -3.18 -14.85
CA ALA A 53 -15.85 -4.06 -14.38
C ALA A 53 -14.79 -4.30 -15.48
N TYR A 54 -15.20 -4.54 -16.73
CA TYR A 54 -14.29 -4.63 -17.87
C TYR A 54 -13.49 -3.34 -18.08
N LYS A 55 -14.15 -2.19 -17.94
CA LYS A 55 -13.50 -0.89 -18.10
C LYS A 55 -12.43 -0.65 -17.04
N PHE A 56 -12.68 -1.01 -15.79
CA PHE A 56 -11.68 -0.88 -14.72
C PHE A 56 -10.47 -1.79 -14.91
N ILE A 57 -10.67 -3.02 -15.39
CA ILE A 57 -9.56 -3.92 -15.73
C ILE A 57 -8.72 -3.32 -16.86
N GLN A 58 -9.38 -2.82 -17.91
CA GLN A 58 -8.68 -2.17 -19.02
C GLN A 58 -7.88 -0.95 -18.52
N MET A 59 -8.47 -0.11 -17.67
CA MET A 59 -7.79 1.05 -17.08
C MET A 59 -6.56 0.64 -16.26
N TYR A 60 -6.66 -0.44 -15.49
CA TYR A 60 -5.56 -0.97 -14.72
C TYR A 60 -4.41 -1.44 -15.62
N GLU A 61 -4.73 -2.21 -16.66
CA GLU A 61 -3.77 -2.77 -17.62
C GLU A 61 -3.12 -1.70 -18.51
N THR A 62 -3.83 -0.60 -18.77
CA THR A 62 -3.34 0.53 -19.58
C THR A 62 -2.65 1.63 -18.76
N GLY A 63 -2.58 1.48 -17.43
CA GLY A 63 -1.88 2.41 -16.54
C GLY A 63 -2.70 3.61 -16.06
N TYR A 64 -3.95 3.77 -16.51
CA TYR A 64 -4.87 4.82 -16.04
C TYR A 64 -5.48 4.46 -14.67
N LYS A 65 -4.63 4.21 -13.68
CA LYS A 65 -5.02 3.70 -12.35
C LYS A 65 -5.71 4.76 -11.48
N ASP A 66 -5.46 6.05 -11.72
CA ASP A 66 -5.95 7.15 -10.87
C ASP A 66 -7.47 7.31 -10.90
N SER A 67 -8.15 6.81 -11.93
CA SER A 67 -9.62 6.86 -12.03
C SER A 67 -10.30 5.54 -11.64
N ILE A 68 -9.57 4.62 -11.03
CA ILE A 68 -10.10 3.39 -10.41
C ILE A 68 -10.33 3.67 -8.92
N GLU A 69 -11.47 3.23 -8.39
CA GLU A 69 -11.74 3.34 -6.95
C GLU A 69 -10.62 2.69 -6.13
N ALA A 70 -10.11 3.39 -5.11
CA ALA A 70 -8.92 2.99 -4.35
C ALA A 70 -9.01 1.56 -3.77
N LYS A 71 -10.19 1.13 -3.31
CA LYS A 71 -10.40 -0.23 -2.80
C LYS A 71 -10.22 -1.27 -3.90
N LEU A 72 -10.80 -1.01 -5.07
CA LEU A 72 -10.69 -1.88 -6.24
C LEU A 72 -9.27 -1.90 -6.79
N LEU A 73 -8.60 -0.75 -6.83
CA LEU A 73 -7.20 -0.65 -7.23
C LEU A 73 -6.29 -1.48 -6.33
N LYS A 74 -6.47 -1.40 -5.00
CA LYS A 74 -5.74 -2.23 -4.03
C LYS A 74 -5.98 -3.72 -4.23
N PHE A 75 -7.21 -4.12 -4.56
CA PHE A 75 -7.50 -5.51 -4.91
C PHE A 75 -6.75 -5.95 -6.18
N PHE A 76 -6.74 -5.12 -7.23
CA PHE A 76 -6.00 -5.43 -8.46
C PHE A 76 -4.49 -5.54 -8.20
N ASP A 77 -3.90 -4.62 -7.44
CA ASP A 77 -2.50 -4.70 -7.05
C ASP A 77 -2.22 -5.96 -6.22
N PHE A 78 -3.10 -6.31 -5.27
CA PHE A 78 -3.01 -7.56 -4.51
C PHE A 78 -3.02 -8.80 -5.41
N VAL A 79 -3.92 -8.86 -6.39
CA VAL A 79 -4.01 -9.97 -7.36
C VAL A 79 -2.71 -10.13 -8.16
N MET A 80 -2.08 -9.01 -8.52
CA MET A 80 -0.86 -8.98 -9.31
C MET A 80 0.41 -9.27 -8.50
N SER A 81 0.47 -8.83 -7.24
CA SER A 81 1.67 -8.94 -6.41
C SER A 81 1.75 -10.25 -5.60
N GLU A 82 0.61 -10.85 -5.25
CA GLU A 82 0.58 -11.99 -4.32
C GLU A 82 1.03 -13.30 -4.99
N LYS A 83 2.13 -13.87 -4.46
CA LYS A 83 2.65 -15.18 -4.88
C LYS A 83 1.80 -16.30 -4.30
N GLY A 84 1.39 -17.26 -5.14
CA GLY A 84 0.56 -18.39 -4.69
C GLY A 84 -0.84 -17.96 -4.25
N LEU A 85 -1.38 -16.89 -4.86
CA LEU A 85 -2.75 -16.47 -4.66
C LEU A 85 -3.71 -17.59 -5.07
N THR A 86 -4.63 -17.94 -4.17
CA THR A 86 -5.70 -18.91 -4.41
C THR A 86 -7.05 -18.21 -4.50
N LYS A 87 -8.03 -18.86 -5.13
CA LYS A 87 -9.42 -18.40 -5.18
C LYS A 87 -9.94 -18.04 -3.79
N SER A 88 -9.75 -18.91 -2.80
CA SER A 88 -10.21 -18.69 -1.42
C SER A 88 -9.64 -17.40 -0.82
N LYS A 89 -8.31 -17.19 -0.92
CA LYS A 89 -7.66 -15.96 -0.44
C LYS A 89 -8.18 -14.70 -1.12
N ALA A 90 -8.36 -14.76 -2.44
CA ALA A 90 -8.89 -13.64 -3.20
C ALA A 90 -10.36 -13.32 -2.84
N MET A 91 -11.18 -14.36 -2.62
CA MET A 91 -12.57 -14.19 -2.19
C MET A 91 -12.67 -13.62 -0.77
N SER A 92 -11.82 -14.07 0.17
CA SER A 92 -11.71 -13.47 1.50
C SER A 92 -11.37 -11.98 1.41
N TYR A 93 -10.40 -11.61 0.57
CA TYR A 93 -10.05 -10.21 0.35
C TYR A 93 -11.24 -9.41 -0.18
N ILE A 94 -11.95 -9.93 -1.19
CA ILE A 94 -13.14 -9.30 -1.77
C ILE A 94 -14.19 -9.07 -0.69
N VAL A 95 -14.51 -10.08 0.13
CA VAL A 95 -15.51 -9.96 1.19
C VAL A 95 -15.10 -8.92 2.24
N GLU A 96 -13.86 -8.95 2.70
CA GLU A 96 -13.35 -8.08 3.76
C GLU A 96 -13.18 -6.61 3.32
N ASN A 97 -12.80 -6.39 2.05
CA ASN A 97 -12.32 -5.08 1.60
C ASN A 97 -13.20 -4.42 0.54
N LEU A 98 -13.94 -5.20 -0.27
CA LEU A 98 -14.74 -4.70 -1.40
C LEU A 98 -16.25 -4.80 -1.14
N VAL A 99 -16.72 -5.97 -0.68
CA VAL A 99 -18.16 -6.26 -0.53
C VAL A 99 -18.74 -5.61 0.72
N GLN A 100 -17.97 -5.37 1.79
CA GLN A 100 -18.49 -4.64 2.94
C GLN A 100 -18.75 -3.16 2.60
N PRO A 101 -20.04 -2.76 2.40
CA PRO A 101 -20.40 -1.43 1.99
C PRO A 101 -21.14 -0.82 3.17
N LYS A 102 -20.39 -0.40 4.16
CA LYS A 102 -20.69 0.92 4.68
C LYS A 102 -19.44 1.70 4.39
N ALA A 103 -19.57 2.82 3.67
CA ALA A 103 -18.79 3.98 4.06
C ALA A 103 -19.00 4.03 5.57
N LYS A 104 -17.98 3.58 6.32
CA LYS A 104 -18.06 3.50 7.77
C LYS A 104 -18.60 4.85 8.15
N SER A 105 -19.77 4.86 8.79
CA SER A 105 -20.39 6.12 9.17
C SER A 105 -19.34 6.94 9.90
N THR A 106 -19.44 8.26 9.90
CA THR A 106 -18.46 9.07 10.64
C THR A 106 -18.29 8.52 12.07
N GLN A 107 -19.37 8.01 12.67
CA GLN A 107 -19.36 7.27 13.93
C GLN A 107 -18.52 5.99 13.90
N ASP A 108 -18.67 5.12 12.90
CA ASP A 108 -17.87 3.89 12.77
C ASP A 108 -16.37 4.19 12.59
N ARG A 109 -16.00 5.25 11.85
CA ARG A 109 -14.59 5.64 11.67
C ARG A 109 -14.00 6.23 12.95
N ILE A 110 -14.73 7.13 13.61
CA ILE A 110 -14.39 7.68 14.92
C ILE A 110 -14.15 6.54 15.91
N GLN A 111 -15.05 5.54 15.96
CA GLN A 111 -14.93 4.41 16.86
C GLN A 111 -13.68 3.56 16.59
N ILE A 112 -13.34 3.32 15.32
CA ILE A 112 -12.12 2.59 14.96
C ILE A 112 -10.88 3.35 15.38
N ILE A 113 -10.82 4.64 15.11
CA ILE A 113 -9.68 5.47 15.50
C ILE A 113 -9.56 5.48 17.02
N ALA A 114 -10.67 5.65 17.75
CA ALA A 114 -10.71 5.62 19.21
C ALA A 114 -10.13 4.31 19.77
N ASN A 115 -10.52 3.17 19.20
CA ASN A 115 -10.05 1.84 19.62
C ASN A 115 -8.53 1.64 19.38
N LEU A 116 -7.91 2.39 18.47
CA LEU A 116 -6.47 2.32 18.20
C LEU A 116 -5.63 3.21 19.13
N LEU A 117 -6.26 4.14 19.87
CA LEU A 117 -5.53 5.05 20.75
C LEU A 117 -5.22 4.41 22.10
N LYS A 118 -4.01 4.65 22.61
CA LYS A 118 -3.61 4.25 23.98
C LYS A 118 -4.41 4.97 25.08
N LYS A 119 -4.91 6.17 24.76
CA LYS A 119 -5.73 7.01 25.64
C LYS A 119 -6.73 7.76 24.78
N GLU A 120 -7.98 7.80 25.22
CA GLU A 120 -9.04 8.52 24.55
C GLU A 120 -8.70 10.02 24.43
N ASN A 121 -8.85 10.54 23.21
CA ASN A 121 -8.58 11.93 22.87
C ASN A 121 -9.40 12.31 21.64
N ASN A 122 -10.53 13.00 21.86
CA ASN A 122 -11.49 13.34 20.80
C ASN A 122 -10.87 14.22 19.72
N VAL A 123 -10.06 15.22 20.09
CA VAL A 123 -9.38 16.10 19.13
C VAL A 123 -8.45 15.30 18.22
N LYS A 124 -7.73 14.33 18.79
CA LYS A 124 -6.85 13.44 18.02
C LYS A 124 -7.64 12.53 17.09
N ILE A 125 -8.80 12.04 17.52
CA ILE A 125 -9.69 11.19 16.71
C ILE A 125 -10.22 11.98 15.51
N GLU A 126 -10.78 13.16 15.76
CA GLU A 126 -11.30 14.06 14.72
C GLU A 126 -10.20 14.46 13.73
N PHE A 127 -9.00 14.79 14.24
CA PHE A 127 -7.87 15.15 13.39
C PHE A 127 -7.46 14.00 12.46
N ILE A 128 -7.38 12.76 12.96
CA ILE A 128 -7.03 11.59 12.14
C ILE A 128 -8.12 11.33 11.08
N ASP A 129 -9.41 11.43 11.45
CA ASP A 129 -10.51 11.27 10.49
C ASP A 129 -10.43 12.33 9.38
N MET A 130 -10.12 13.58 9.74
CA MET A 130 -10.01 14.70 8.81
C MET A 130 -8.79 14.56 7.87
N VAL A 131 -7.62 14.22 8.40
CA VAL A 131 -6.40 13.99 7.59
C VAL A 131 -6.59 12.82 6.63
N ALA A 132 -7.35 11.79 7.00
CA ALA A 132 -7.64 10.67 6.12
C ALA A 132 -8.59 11.03 4.94
N GLN A 133 -9.28 12.17 5.01
CA GLN A 133 -10.29 12.59 4.02
C GLN A 133 -9.87 13.80 3.18
N THR A 134 -8.85 14.55 3.61
CA THR A 134 -8.41 15.79 2.95
C THR A 134 -6.95 15.69 2.55
N GLN A 135 -6.50 16.58 1.68
CA GLN A 135 -5.12 16.61 1.17
C GLN A 135 -4.35 17.87 1.60
N VAL A 136 -5.01 18.80 2.29
CA VAL A 136 -4.46 20.11 2.65
C VAL A 136 -3.26 19.97 3.59
N LEU A 137 -3.25 18.94 4.43
CA LEU A 137 -2.18 18.68 5.40
C LEU A 137 -1.14 17.66 4.92
N ASP A 138 -1.32 17.01 3.77
CA ASP A 138 -0.42 15.97 3.27
C ASP A 138 1.04 16.42 3.18
N PRO A 139 1.36 17.65 2.69
CA PRO A 139 2.74 18.12 2.62
C PRO A 139 3.44 18.22 3.99
N ILE A 140 2.69 18.38 5.09
CA ILE A 140 3.27 18.52 6.44
C ILE A 140 3.42 17.16 7.15
N LEU A 141 2.78 16.09 6.66
CA LEU A 141 2.78 14.79 7.34
C LEU A 141 4.19 14.20 7.42
N GLU A 142 4.97 14.33 6.36
CA GLU A 142 6.37 13.87 6.34
C GLU A 142 7.20 14.60 7.41
N TYR A 143 7.08 15.92 7.49
CA TYR A 143 7.75 16.73 8.51
C TYR A 143 7.37 16.31 9.94
N LEU A 144 6.07 16.11 10.21
CA LEU A 144 5.59 15.68 11.53
C LEU A 144 6.12 14.28 11.90
N LEU A 145 6.20 13.37 10.93
CA LEU A 145 6.79 12.05 11.13
C LEU A 145 8.29 12.12 11.43
N GLU A 146 9.04 13.00 10.75
CA GLU A 146 10.45 13.22 11.08
C GLU A 146 10.64 13.76 12.50
N CYS A 147 9.85 14.76 12.88
CA CYS A 147 9.90 15.33 14.23
C CYS A 147 9.61 14.26 15.28
N GLN A 148 8.59 13.43 15.08
CA GLN A 148 8.27 12.33 16.00
C GLN A 148 9.42 11.33 16.12
N LYS A 149 10.10 10.98 15.01
CA LYS A 149 11.27 10.10 15.04
C LYS A 149 12.40 10.69 15.88
N ILE A 150 12.65 12.00 15.75
CA ILE A 150 13.68 12.70 16.53
C ILE A 150 13.30 12.72 18.01
N LEU A 151 12.06 13.09 18.35
CA LEU A 151 11.55 13.14 19.74
C LEU A 151 11.51 11.76 20.41
N ALA A 152 11.29 10.69 19.64
CA ALA A 152 11.29 9.32 20.16
C ALA A 152 12.71 8.78 20.46
N LYS A 153 13.77 9.44 19.98
CA LYS A 153 15.13 9.06 20.36
C LYS A 153 15.31 9.37 21.84
N ASN A 154 15.61 8.33 22.64
CA ASN A 154 16.00 8.47 24.05
C ASN A 154 17.34 9.23 24.26
N LYS A 155 17.87 9.91 23.24
CA LYS A 155 19.06 10.75 23.35
C LYS A 155 18.68 12.06 24.03
N LYS A 156 19.33 12.33 25.16
CA LYS A 156 19.15 13.57 25.94
C LYS A 156 19.69 14.82 25.23
N VAL A 157 20.34 14.72 24.07
CA VAL A 157 20.92 15.84 23.34
C VAL A 157 20.78 15.58 21.84
N LEU A 158 20.17 16.53 21.14
CA LEU A 158 20.05 16.53 19.67
C LEU A 158 21.34 17.03 19.03
N ASN A 159 21.66 16.55 17.84
CA ASN A 159 22.69 17.19 17.01
C ASN A 159 22.13 18.44 16.30
N ASP A 160 23.01 19.21 15.65
CA ASP A 160 22.63 20.51 15.06
C ASP A 160 21.58 20.35 13.94
N ASP A 161 21.69 19.31 13.12
CA ASP A 161 20.73 19.00 12.05
C ASP A 161 19.34 18.61 12.60
N GLU A 162 19.31 17.76 13.64
CA GLU A 162 18.07 17.36 14.33
C GLU A 162 17.41 18.57 15.00
N MET A 163 18.22 19.46 15.58
CA MET A 163 17.75 20.70 16.20
C MET A 163 17.15 21.63 15.16
N ALA A 164 17.80 21.84 14.02
CA ALA A 164 17.30 22.66 12.92
C ALA A 164 15.94 22.14 12.40
N LYS A 165 15.78 20.82 12.29
CA LYS A 165 14.51 20.20 11.87
C LYS A 165 13.39 20.37 12.90
N ILE A 166 13.68 20.27 14.19
CA ILE A 166 12.68 20.40 15.26
C ILE A 166 12.32 21.86 15.58
N MET A 167 13.20 22.81 15.29
CA MET A 167 13.04 24.21 15.68
C MET A 167 11.70 24.83 15.25
N PRO A 168 11.19 24.64 14.01
CA PRO A 168 9.88 25.15 13.62
C PRO A 168 8.72 24.59 14.48
N LEU A 169 8.78 23.31 14.84
CA LEU A 169 7.80 22.69 15.74
C LEU A 169 7.91 23.27 17.16
N ASN A 170 9.12 23.51 17.65
CA ASN A 170 9.33 24.12 18.96
C ASN A 170 8.78 25.56 19.03
N GLU A 171 9.00 26.36 17.99
CA GLU A 171 8.43 27.69 17.87
C GLU A 171 6.90 27.66 17.83
N LEU A 172 6.33 26.71 17.09
CA LEU A 172 4.88 26.51 17.05
C LEU A 172 4.32 26.19 18.44
N TYR A 173 4.94 25.26 19.18
CA TYR A 173 4.55 24.94 20.55
C TYR A 173 4.63 26.17 21.46
N ASN A 174 5.72 26.94 21.38
CA ASN A 174 5.89 28.16 22.17
C ASN A 174 4.82 29.21 21.86
N LYS A 175 4.46 29.40 20.58
CA LYS A 175 3.36 30.30 20.17
C LYS A 175 2.00 29.86 20.71
N LEU A 176 1.81 28.56 20.93
CA LEU A 176 0.62 27.98 21.55
C LEU A 176 0.68 27.95 23.09
N GLY A 177 1.72 28.51 23.71
CA GLY A 177 1.93 28.47 25.16
C GLY A 177 2.33 27.10 25.71
N LEU A 178 2.77 26.19 24.84
CA LEU A 178 3.20 24.84 25.18
C LEU A 178 4.73 24.74 25.18
N ARG A 179 5.27 23.72 25.85
CA ARG A 179 6.72 23.43 25.84
C ARG A 179 6.98 22.01 25.34
N LEU A 180 7.85 21.87 24.35
CA LEU A 180 8.42 20.59 23.98
C LEU A 180 9.54 20.24 24.97
N ASN A 181 9.56 18.99 25.46
CA ASN A 181 10.62 18.52 26.33
C ASN A 181 11.86 18.14 25.51
N ILE A 182 12.58 19.15 25.04
CA ILE A 182 13.83 19.02 24.29
C ILE A 182 14.93 19.68 25.12
N LYS A 183 16.06 18.99 25.29
CA LYS A 183 17.24 19.59 25.92
C LYS A 183 18.08 20.27 24.85
N ILE A 184 18.02 21.59 24.83
CA ILE A 184 18.88 22.45 24.01
C ILE A 184 20.25 22.44 24.67
N LYS A 185 21.32 22.16 23.90
CA LYS A 185 22.69 22.45 24.37
C LYS A 185 22.78 23.97 24.50
N GLU A 186 22.80 24.47 25.73
CA GLU A 186 23.23 25.86 25.98
C GLU A 186 24.67 25.97 25.49
N GLN A 187 24.88 26.77 24.45
CA GLN A 187 26.21 27.21 24.06
C GLN A 187 26.72 28.11 25.18
N LYS A 188 27.77 27.65 25.87
CA LYS A 188 28.58 28.49 26.78
C LYS A 188 29.44 29.44 25.98
#